data_AF-A0AAD4XR13-F1
#
_entry.id   AF-A0AAD4XR13-F1
#
_cell.length_a   1.000
_cell.length_b   1.000
_cell.length_c   1.000
_cell.angle_alpha   90.00
_cell.angle_beta   90.00
_cell.angle_gamma   90.00
#
_symmetry.space_group_name_H-M   'P 1'
#
loop_
_entity.id
_entity.type
_entity.pdbx_description
1 polymer ?
#
loop_
_entity_poly.entity_id
_entity_poly.type
_entity_poly.pdbx_seq_one_letter_code
_entity_poly.pdbx_strand_id
1 'polypeptide(L)'
;MSSSSAAATTLPEAQTTDPVEVKALNSIFQQWNISAGSLWNISGEPCSGAATDRTGIEANPNFNPGIKCSCGTTNRSTCHITQLRVYAMNIRGVILKELADLTFLTFLMAGQRSFIPPVCQYCKALQRFPKPYLRVH
;
A
#
# COMPACT_ATOMS: atom_id res chain seq x y z
N MET A 1 -42.29 28.50 16.86
CA MET A 1 -42.41 27.80 15.56
C MET A 1 -41.34 28.41 14.67
N SER A 2 -40.10 27.93 14.75
CA SER A 2 -39.53 26.90 13.85
C SER A 2 -39.64 27.36 12.39
N SER A 3 -38.56 27.54 11.63
CA SER A 3 -37.50 26.56 11.44
C SER A 3 -36.22 27.20 10.89
N SER A 4 -35.08 26.89 11.50
CA SER A 4 -33.76 27.02 10.87
C SER A 4 -33.45 25.71 10.15
N SER A 5 -33.40 25.72 8.83
CA SER A 5 -32.89 24.61 8.04
C SER A 5 -31.36 24.69 7.97
N ALA A 6 -30.69 23.84 8.74
CA ALA A 6 -29.25 23.60 8.59
C ALA A 6 -29.02 22.78 7.31
N ALA A 7 -28.31 23.36 6.35
CA ALA A 7 -27.78 22.59 5.23
C ALA A 7 -26.70 21.65 5.78
N ALA A 8 -26.96 20.34 5.73
CA ALA A 8 -25.91 19.36 5.93
C ALA A 8 -24.95 19.47 4.74
N THR A 9 -23.78 20.10 4.96
CA THR A 9 -22.67 20.08 4.02
C THR A 9 -22.19 18.62 3.91
N THR A 10 -22.72 17.87 2.95
CA THR A 10 -22.10 16.61 2.52
C THR A 10 -20.72 16.95 1.99
N LEU A 11 -19.69 16.64 2.78
CA LEU A 11 -18.30 16.54 2.31
C LEU A 11 -18.31 15.66 1.05
N PRO A 12 -17.52 16.00 0.00
CA PRO A 12 -17.35 15.09 -1.12
C PRO A 12 -16.91 13.75 -0.56
N GLU A 13 -17.67 12.70 -0.85
CA GLU A 13 -17.41 11.36 -0.35
C GLU A 13 -16.05 10.93 -0.91
N ALA A 14 -15.02 11.02 -0.06
CA ALA A 14 -13.64 10.78 -0.43
C ALA A 14 -13.50 9.33 -0.89
N GLN A 15 -12.65 9.11 -1.89
CA GLN A 15 -12.27 7.75 -2.27
C GLN A 15 -11.61 7.09 -1.06
N THR A 16 -12.00 5.85 -0.76
CA THR A 16 -11.51 5.12 0.41
C THR A 16 -10.71 3.90 -0.02
N THR A 17 -9.58 3.63 0.63
CA THR A 17 -8.86 2.37 0.42
C THR A 17 -9.70 1.21 0.93
N ASP A 18 -9.64 0.08 0.22
CA ASP A 18 -10.26 -1.16 0.68
C ASP A 18 -9.84 -1.48 2.14
N PRO A 19 -10.78 -1.63 3.07
CA PRO A 19 -10.46 -1.82 4.49
C PRO A 19 -9.67 -3.09 4.78
N VAL A 20 -9.78 -4.12 3.93
CA VAL A 20 -8.96 -5.34 4.03
C VAL A 20 -7.51 -5.02 3.70
N GLU A 21 -7.29 -4.23 2.64
CA GLU A 21 -5.95 -3.81 2.23
C GLU A 21 -5.32 -2.85 3.24
N VAL A 22 -6.10 -1.93 3.84
CA VAL A 22 -5.64 -1.07 4.95
C VAL A 22 -5.19 -1.91 6.14
N LYS A 23 -5.99 -2.91 6.54
CA LYS A 23 -5.63 -3.80 7.65
C LYS A 23 -4.36 -4.59 7.34
N ALA A 24 -4.27 -5.15 6.13
CA ALA A 24 -3.10 -5.88 5.67
C ALA A 24 -1.84 -5.03 5.67
N LEU A 25 -1.92 -3.81 5.13
CA LEU A 25 -0.83 -2.83 5.10
C LEU A 25 -0.33 -2.52 6.51
N ASN A 26 -1.25 -2.21 7.44
CA ASN A 26 -0.89 -1.93 8.83
C ASN A 26 -0.23 -3.13 9.52
N SER A 27 -0.73 -4.35 9.29
CA SER A 27 -0.12 -5.58 9.82
C SER A 27 1.27 -5.84 9.23
N ILE A 28 1.48 -5.59 7.93
CA ILE A 28 2.79 -5.67 7.29
C ILE A 28 3.77 -4.69 7.97
N PHE A 29 3.35 -3.44 8.14
CA PHE A 29 4.21 -2.40 8.70
C PHE A 29 4.58 -2.68 10.16
N GLN A 30 3.62 -3.15 10.95
CA GLN A 30 3.84 -3.54 12.34
C GLN A 30 4.85 -4.69 12.45
N GLN A 31 4.66 -5.76 11.68
CA GLN A 31 5.52 -6.95 11.75
C GLN A 31 6.93 -6.70 11.21
N TRP A 32 7.07 -5.88 10.16
CA TRP A 32 8.38 -5.46 9.64
C TRP A 32 9.03 -4.36 10.49
N ASN A 33 8.35 -3.85 11.52
CA ASN A 33 8.80 -2.74 12.36
C ASN A 33 9.22 -1.52 11.53
N ILE A 34 8.39 -1.17 10.54
CA ILE A 34 8.59 -0.02 9.66
C ILE A 34 7.55 1.06 9.95
N SER A 35 8.00 2.31 9.89
CA SER A 35 7.15 3.49 9.99
C SER A 35 7.04 4.16 8.64
N ALA A 36 5.92 4.85 8.38
CA ALA A 36 5.77 5.61 7.15
C ALA A 36 6.78 6.76 7.07
N GLY A 37 7.24 7.06 5.85
CA GLY A 37 8.15 8.18 5.60
C GLY A 37 7.44 9.54 5.69
N SER A 38 8.20 10.63 5.78
CA SER A 38 7.65 11.99 5.86
C SER A 38 6.79 12.40 4.65
N LEU A 39 6.99 11.77 3.51
CA LEU A 39 6.24 12.02 2.27
C LEU A 39 4.90 11.28 2.21
N TRP A 40 4.62 10.40 3.18
CA TRP A 40 3.44 9.58 3.18
C TRP A 40 2.95 9.36 4.62
N ASN A 41 1.85 10.01 4.98
CA ASN A 41 1.26 9.89 6.31
C ASN A 41 0.20 8.77 6.34
N ILE A 42 0.52 7.62 6.93
CA ILE A 42 -0.38 6.46 7.03
C ILE A 42 -1.51 6.60 8.06
N SER A 43 -1.52 7.66 8.87
CA SER A 43 -2.53 7.83 9.93
C SER A 43 -3.92 8.19 9.40
N GLY A 44 -4.04 8.48 8.10
CA GLY A 44 -5.30 8.78 7.42
C GLY A 44 -5.62 7.76 6.32
N GLU A 45 -6.15 8.26 5.21
CA GLU A 45 -6.48 7.48 4.01
C GLU A 45 -5.18 7.08 3.27
N PRO A 46 -4.77 5.79 3.25
CA PRO A 46 -3.46 5.39 2.70
C PRO A 46 -3.28 5.74 1.22
N CYS A 47 -4.36 5.66 0.44
CA CYS A 47 -4.38 6.02 -0.97
C CYS A 47 -4.68 7.52 -1.15
N SER A 48 -3.80 8.36 -0.61
CA SER A 48 -3.88 9.82 -0.76
C SER A 48 -2.50 10.44 -1.09
N GLY A 49 -2.52 11.67 -1.62
CA GLY A 49 -1.32 12.44 -1.94
C GLY A 49 -0.37 11.70 -2.89
N ALA A 50 0.85 11.44 -2.43
CA ALA A 50 1.87 10.75 -3.22
C ALA A 50 1.48 9.32 -3.63
N ALA A 51 0.54 8.68 -2.92
CA ALA A 51 0.08 7.33 -3.27
C ALA A 51 -0.82 7.29 -4.52
N THR A 52 -1.46 8.41 -4.88
CA THR A 52 -2.40 8.51 -6.02
C THR A 52 -1.93 9.45 -7.12
N ASP A 53 -0.77 10.10 -6.95
CA ASP A 53 -0.18 10.92 -8.00
C ASP A 53 0.29 10.07 -9.21
N ARG A 54 0.66 10.76 -10.30
CA ARG A 54 1.05 10.11 -11.57
C ARG A 54 2.53 9.71 -11.63
N THR A 55 3.29 9.91 -10.56
CA THR A 55 4.72 9.57 -10.51
C THR A 55 4.89 8.07 -10.25
N GLY A 56 5.93 7.47 -10.81
CA GLY A 56 6.28 6.07 -10.50
C GLY A 56 6.76 5.92 -9.05
N ILE A 57 6.56 4.75 -8.46
CA ILE A 57 6.97 4.47 -7.06
C ILE A 57 8.50 4.59 -6.83
N GLU A 58 9.28 4.47 -7.90
CA GLU A 58 10.74 4.60 -7.89
C GLU A 58 11.23 6.03 -8.23
N ALA A 59 10.34 6.93 -8.67
CA ALA A 59 10.73 8.26 -9.17
C ALA A 59 11.29 9.18 -8.09
N ASN A 60 10.88 8.98 -6.83
CA ASN A 60 11.41 9.70 -5.67
C ASN A 60 12.12 8.72 -4.72
N PRO A 61 13.44 8.87 -4.48
CA PRO A 61 14.16 7.99 -3.56
C PRO A 61 13.67 8.13 -2.10
N ASN A 62 13.10 9.28 -1.73
CA ASN A 62 12.57 9.55 -0.39
C ASN A 62 11.16 8.98 -0.17
N PHE A 63 10.50 8.48 -1.23
CA PHE A 63 9.21 7.79 -1.12
C PHE A 63 9.45 6.31 -0.81
N ASN A 64 10.03 6.06 0.36
CA ASN A 64 10.40 4.73 0.85
C ASN A 64 10.39 4.73 2.40
N PRO A 65 9.48 3.99 3.06
CA PRO A 65 8.48 3.12 2.44
C PRO A 65 7.37 3.94 1.76
N GLY A 66 6.69 3.32 0.79
CA GLY A 66 5.59 3.95 0.07
C GLY A 66 4.72 2.95 -0.68
N ILE A 67 3.53 3.40 -1.07
CA ILE A 67 2.60 2.63 -1.89
C ILE A 67 2.15 3.42 -3.12
N LYS A 68 1.65 2.73 -4.13
CA LYS A 68 0.82 3.34 -5.18
C LYS A 68 -0.52 2.67 -5.24
N CYS A 69 -1.55 3.47 -5.52
CA CYS A 69 -2.92 3.02 -5.56
C CYS A 69 -3.54 3.24 -6.94
N SER A 70 -4.48 2.37 -7.27
CA SER A 70 -5.42 2.59 -8.37
C SER A 70 -6.79 2.84 -7.76
N CYS A 71 -7.33 4.02 -8.01
CA CYS A 71 -8.68 4.38 -7.59
C CYS A 71 -9.57 4.53 -8.82
N GLY A 72 -10.86 4.22 -8.66
CA GLY A 72 -11.82 4.43 -9.74
C GLY A 72 -11.99 5.91 -10.12
N THR A 73 -12.60 6.15 -11.27
CA THR A 73 -12.81 7.51 -11.81
C THR A 73 -14.01 8.23 -11.20
N THR A 74 -14.84 7.52 -10.45
CA THR A 74 -16.02 8.06 -9.77
C THR A 74 -15.70 8.45 -8.33
N ASN A 75 -16.32 9.54 -7.87
CA ASN A 75 -16.44 9.82 -6.44
C ASN A 75 -17.15 8.63 -5.78
N ARG A 76 -16.68 8.16 -4.63
CA ARG A 76 -17.06 6.88 -3.96
C ARG A 76 -16.44 5.60 -4.49
N SER A 77 -15.46 5.68 -5.39
CA SER A 77 -14.73 4.47 -5.80
C SER A 77 -13.79 3.98 -4.69
N THR A 78 -13.73 2.66 -4.53
CA THR A 78 -12.73 2.01 -3.69
C THR A 78 -11.36 2.13 -4.35
N CYS A 79 -10.37 2.54 -3.58
CA CYS A 79 -8.97 2.54 -3.96
C CYS A 79 -8.33 1.20 -3.59
N HIS A 80 -7.45 0.73 -4.48
CA HIS A 80 -6.72 -0.50 -4.28
C HIS A 80 -5.21 -0.28 -4.33
N ILE A 81 -4.48 -0.91 -3.41
CA ILE A 81 -3.02 -0.86 -3.33
C ILE A 81 -2.45 -1.75 -4.43
N THR A 82 -1.75 -1.14 -5.37
CA THR A 82 -1.19 -1.84 -6.54
C THR A 82 0.31 -2.03 -6.45
N GLN A 83 1.01 -1.18 -5.70
CA GLN A 83 2.46 -1.23 -5.55
C GLN A 83 2.86 -0.97 -4.10
N LEU A 84 3.86 -1.70 -3.61
CA LEU A 84 4.46 -1.52 -2.29
C LEU A 84 5.98 -1.47 -2.42
N ARG A 85 6.59 -0.44 -1.83
CA ARG A 85 8.05 -0.26 -1.78
C ARG A 85 8.51 -0.16 -0.34
N VAL A 86 9.40 -1.07 0.03
CA VAL A 86 10.07 -1.18 1.33
C VAL A 86 11.55 -1.52 1.09
N TYR A 87 12.21 -0.67 0.31
CA TYR A 87 13.55 -0.93 -0.20
C TYR A 87 14.62 -0.69 0.87
N ALA A 88 15.61 -1.58 0.98
CA ALA A 88 16.71 -1.49 1.94
C ALA A 88 16.34 -1.28 3.43
N MET A 89 15.12 -1.62 3.86
CA MET A 89 14.64 -1.38 5.23
C MET A 89 14.97 -2.48 6.25
N ASN A 90 15.86 -3.42 5.92
CA ASN A 90 16.24 -4.55 6.79
C ASN A 90 15.03 -5.30 7.40
N ILE A 91 14.00 -5.53 6.58
CA ILE A 91 12.77 -6.20 7.00
C ILE A 91 13.08 -7.65 7.41
N ARG A 92 12.46 -8.10 8.51
CA ARG A 92 12.59 -9.47 9.03
C ARG A 92 11.19 -10.07 9.15
N GLY A 93 11.06 -11.36 8.86
CA GLY A 93 9.81 -12.10 9.00
C GLY A 93 9.16 -12.49 7.66
N VAL A 94 8.17 -13.39 7.76
CA VAL A 94 7.42 -13.93 6.61
C VAL A 94 5.97 -13.47 6.74
N ILE A 95 5.52 -12.58 5.85
CA ILE A 95 4.17 -12.00 5.89
C ILE A 95 3.43 -12.35 4.61
N LEU A 96 3.06 -13.62 4.47
CA LEU A 96 2.45 -14.11 3.24
C LEU A 96 0.94 -13.92 3.24
N LYS A 97 0.31 -14.01 4.42
CA LYS A 97 -1.14 -13.90 4.53
C LYS A 97 -1.60 -12.48 4.25
N GLU A 98 -0.89 -11.49 4.79
CA GLU A 98 -1.26 -10.09 4.64
C GLU A 98 -0.87 -9.59 3.24
N LEU A 99 0.24 -10.06 2.65
CA LEU A 99 0.50 -9.83 1.22
C LEU A 99 -0.53 -10.52 0.31
N ALA A 100 -1.16 -11.62 0.74
CA ALA A 100 -2.28 -12.23 0.04
C ALA A 100 -3.56 -11.40 0.13
N ASP A 101 -3.79 -10.75 1.28
CA ASP A 101 -4.90 -9.84 1.51
C ASP A 101 -4.77 -8.52 0.68
N LEU A 102 -3.56 -8.18 0.21
CA LEU A 102 -3.34 -7.15 -0.83
C LEU A 102 -3.60 -7.72 -2.24
N THR A 103 -4.88 -7.92 -2.58
CA THR A 103 -5.28 -8.65 -3.79
C THR A 103 -4.90 -7.96 -5.10
N PHE A 104 -4.84 -6.63 -5.12
CA PHE A 104 -4.47 -5.84 -6.30
C PHE A 104 -2.96 -5.53 -6.38
N LEU A 105 -2.17 -5.99 -5.42
CA LEU A 105 -0.72 -5.76 -5.41
C LEU A 105 -0.07 -6.50 -6.58
N THR A 106 0.50 -5.73 -7.51
CA THR A 106 1.18 -6.21 -8.72
C THR A 106 2.68 -5.91 -8.71
N PHE A 107 3.13 -5.06 -7.78
CA PHE A 107 4.55 -4.71 -7.62
C PHE A 107 4.97 -4.70 -6.16
N LEU A 108 6.06 -5.39 -5.84
CA LEU A 108 6.66 -5.38 -4.51
C LEU A 108 8.18 -5.18 -4.62
N MET A 109 8.66 -4.02 -4.19
CA MET A 109 10.09 -3.72 -4.11
C MET A 109 10.62 -3.88 -2.69
N ALA A 110 11.38 -4.95 -2.44
CA ALA A 110 12.04 -5.22 -1.16
C ALA A 110 13.47 -5.74 -1.43
N GLY A 111 14.52 -5.05 -0.96
CA GLY A 111 15.89 -5.58 -1.08
C GLY A 111 17.06 -4.62 -0.80
N GLN A 112 18.13 -5.17 -0.19
CA GLN A 112 19.54 -5.02 -0.60
C GLN A 112 20.42 -6.16 0.01
N ARG A 113 19.94 -6.88 1.03
CA ARG A 113 20.45 -8.22 1.45
C ARG A 113 19.33 -9.10 2.02
N SER A 114 19.27 -10.33 1.48
CA SER A 114 18.66 -11.56 2.01
C SER A 114 17.17 -11.57 2.40
N PHE A 115 16.26 -11.44 1.43
CA PHE A 115 15.05 -12.28 1.48
C PHE A 115 15.45 -13.67 0.98
N ILE A 116 16.05 -14.50 1.83
CA ILE A 116 16.16 -15.93 1.57
C ILE A 116 14.92 -16.53 2.24
N PRO A 117 13.81 -16.75 1.50
CA PRO A 117 12.71 -17.49 2.09
C PRO A 117 13.26 -18.87 2.47
N PRO A 118 13.09 -19.32 3.73
CA PRO A 118 13.38 -20.71 4.06
C PRO A 118 12.49 -21.55 3.15
N VAL A 119 13.12 -22.28 2.21
CA VAL A 119 12.53 -23.28 1.29
C VAL A 119 11.13 -22.89 0.78
N CYS A 120 11.05 -22.35 -0.44
CA CYS A 120 9.83 -21.78 -1.05
C CYS A 120 8.55 -22.61 -0.87
N GLN A 121 7.89 -22.50 0.28
CA GLN A 121 6.61 -23.13 0.58
C GLN A 121 5.44 -22.32 -0.02
N TYR A 122 5.74 -21.14 -0.59
CA TYR A 122 4.75 -20.10 -0.90
C TYR A 122 4.95 -19.41 -2.25
N CYS A 123 5.64 -20.10 -3.15
CA CYS A 123 5.83 -19.68 -4.54
C CYS A 123 4.51 -19.25 -5.21
N LYS A 124 3.33 -19.75 -4.82
CA LYS A 124 2.01 -19.32 -5.35
C LYS A 124 1.67 -17.84 -5.14
N ALA A 125 1.95 -17.27 -3.96
CA ALA A 125 1.65 -15.86 -3.70
C ALA A 125 2.60 -14.92 -4.46
N LEU A 126 3.83 -15.39 -4.71
CA LEU A 126 4.85 -14.67 -5.46
C LEU A 126 4.78 -14.91 -6.97
N GLN A 127 4.12 -15.99 -7.43
CA GLN A 127 3.90 -16.32 -8.84
C GLN A 127 3.09 -15.25 -9.59
N ARG A 128 2.34 -14.41 -8.86
CA ARG A 128 1.65 -13.24 -9.44
C ARG A 128 2.59 -12.10 -9.81
N PHE A 129 3.83 -12.10 -9.32
CA PHE A 129 4.85 -11.11 -9.65
C PHE A 129 5.76 -11.68 -10.74
N PRO A 130 5.62 -11.25 -12.01
CA PRO A 130 6.60 -11.56 -13.04
C PRO A 130 8.01 -11.19 -12.54
N LYS A 131 9.02 -11.97 -12.92
CA LYS A 131 10.42 -11.81 -12.49
C LYS A 131 11.03 -10.38 -12.59
N PRO A 132 10.57 -9.41 -13.42
CA PRO A 132 11.03 -8.02 -13.29
C PRO A 132 10.51 -7.26 -12.06
N TYR A 133 9.45 -7.74 -11.40
CA TYR A 133 8.74 -7.03 -10.32
C TYR A 133 9.07 -7.53 -8.92
N LEU A 134 9.89 -8.58 -8.81
CA LEU A 134 10.52 -9.03 -7.56
C LEU A 134 12.04 -8.80 -7.70
N ARG A 135 12.47 -7.56 -7.59
CA ARG A 135 13.89 -7.21 -7.74
C ARG A 135 14.64 -7.42 -6.41
N VAL A 136 15.24 -8.59 -6.27
CA VAL A 136 16.18 -8.91 -5.19
C VAL A 136 17.59 -8.65 -5.73
N HIS A 137 18.23 -7.55 -5.30
CA HIS A 137 19.65 -7.29 -5.53
C HIS A 137 20.49 -7.79 -4.36
#